data_AF-A0A852Z7S2-F1
#
_entry.id   AF-A0A852Z7S2-F1
#
_cell.length_a   1.000
_cell.length_b   1.000
_cell.length_c   1.000
_cell.angle_alpha   90.00
_cell.angle_beta   90.00
_cell.angle_gamma   90.00
#
_symmetry.space_group_name_H-M   'P 1'
#
loop_
_entity.id
_entity.type
_entity.pdbx_description
1 polymer ?
#
loop_
_entity_poly.entity_id
_entity_poly.type
_entity_poly.pdbx_seq_one_letter_code
_entity_poly.pdbx_strand_id
1 'polypeptide(L)'
;MTEPAAPQGWRRTIVARDAREQHRAATPLELLFDLCFVAAVAQAAAHLHHAVVVGHVGAGVTGYLMVFFAIWWAWVNFTWFASAYDNDDVPYRLATMVEIAGALVIAAGVPRAFESRDFVVILLGYAVMRLALVGQWVRVAVEVPAVRATALRFVAGLSVCMVGWAVLLLRPEWPAWAFVVMVAAELAVPVWAERAGRTSWHPGHVAERYGLFTLIVLGEAILAATVAVQTAIDSRRMAGGLYVTRRGRAADRVRDVVAVLRQACSGVPELQPGGVRLELRPTT
;
A
#
# COMPACT_ATOMS: atom_id res chain seq x y z
N MET A 1 19.88 -1.21 39.36
CA MET A 1 18.72 -0.46 39.88
C MET A 1 17.93 -0.01 38.67
N THR A 2 16.87 -0.73 38.33
CA THR A 2 15.97 -0.39 37.22
C THR A 2 15.08 0.76 37.67
N GLU A 3 15.19 1.90 36.99
CA GLU A 3 14.27 3.02 37.15
C GLU A 3 12.83 2.52 36.95
N PRO A 4 11.89 2.86 37.86
CA PRO A 4 10.49 2.52 37.65
C PRO A 4 9.97 3.25 36.40
N ALA A 5 9.48 2.48 35.43
CA ALA A 5 8.87 3.01 34.22
C ALA A 5 7.77 4.02 34.60
N ALA A 6 7.95 5.28 34.19
CA ALA A 6 6.99 6.33 34.43
C ALA A 6 5.59 5.91 33.93
N PRO A 7 4.51 6.19 34.69
CA PRO A 7 3.16 5.75 34.32
C PRO A 7 2.82 6.24 32.90
N GLN A 8 2.45 5.30 32.03
CA GLN A 8 2.02 5.58 30.66
C GLN A 8 0.72 6.38 30.70
N GLY A 9 0.83 7.71 30.66
CA GLY A 9 -0.32 8.61 30.71
C GLY A 9 -1.30 8.38 29.56
N TRP A 10 -2.60 8.39 29.89
CA TRP A 10 -3.75 8.19 28.97
C TRP A 10 -3.75 9.12 27.74
N ARG A 11 -3.21 10.34 27.86
CA ARG A 11 -3.02 11.30 26.77
C ARG A 11 -1.64 11.94 26.90
N ARG A 12 -0.88 11.97 25.82
CA ARG A 12 0.39 12.70 25.73
C ARG A 12 0.23 13.85 24.75
N THR A 13 0.77 15.02 25.07
CA THR A 13 0.83 16.14 24.11
C THR A 13 1.60 15.67 22.87
N ILE A 14 1.07 15.94 21.68
CA ILE A 14 1.79 15.64 20.45
C ILE A 14 3.10 16.43 20.43
N VAL A 15 4.23 15.71 20.47
CA VAL A 15 5.55 16.29 20.25
C VAL A 15 6.01 15.86 18.86
N ALA A 16 6.55 16.82 18.09
CA ALA A 16 7.23 16.50 16.84
C ALA A 16 8.49 15.68 17.15
N ARG A 17 8.65 14.53 16.51
CA ARG A 17 9.69 13.55 16.88
C ARG A 17 11.10 14.12 16.71
N ASP A 18 11.98 13.89 17.70
CA ASP A 18 13.38 14.31 17.63
C ASP A 18 14.15 13.46 16.61
N ALA A 19 14.92 14.11 15.74
CA ALA A 19 15.58 13.52 14.58
C ALA A 19 16.76 12.57 14.93
N ARG A 20 17.08 12.43 16.22
CA ARG A 20 18.27 11.73 16.72
C ARG A 20 17.96 10.48 17.55
N GLU A 21 16.69 10.13 17.76
CA GLU A 21 16.35 8.89 18.48
C GLU A 21 16.75 7.66 17.65
N GLN A 22 17.77 6.92 18.13
CA GLN A 22 18.22 5.69 17.51
C GLN A 22 17.27 4.54 17.88
N HIS A 23 16.69 3.91 16.86
CA HIS A 23 16.01 2.60 16.91
C HIS A 23 14.88 2.46 17.94
N ARG A 24 13.66 2.81 17.52
CA ARG A 24 12.46 2.14 18.04
C ARG A 24 11.96 1.20 16.95
N ALA A 25 12.05 -0.10 17.19
CA ALA A 25 11.50 -1.12 16.30
C ALA A 25 10.00 -0.85 16.06
N ALA A 26 9.54 -1.08 14.83
CA ALA A 26 8.14 -0.96 14.46
C ALA A 26 7.24 -1.69 15.47
N THR A 27 6.16 -1.03 15.90
CA THR A 27 5.25 -1.64 16.88
C THR A 27 4.47 -2.78 16.22
N PRO A 28 4.07 -3.83 16.97
CA PRO A 28 3.25 -4.92 16.41
C PRO A 28 1.94 -4.43 15.75
N LEU A 29 1.42 -3.30 16.20
CA LEU A 29 0.21 -2.69 15.66
C LEU A 29 0.45 -2.08 14.26
N GLU A 30 1.61 -1.45 14.06
CA GLU A 30 2.03 -0.96 12.74
C GLU A 30 2.24 -2.10 11.75
N LEU A 31 2.82 -3.22 12.19
CA LEU A 31 2.97 -4.42 11.37
C LEU A 31 1.62 -5.04 10.98
N LEU A 32 0.65 -5.07 11.91
CA LEU A 32 -0.71 -5.53 11.61
C LEU A 32 -1.38 -4.65 10.55
N PHE A 33 -1.19 -3.32 10.63
CA PHE A 33 -1.67 -2.39 9.62
C PHE A 33 -1.05 -2.68 8.24
N ASP A 34 0.27 -2.83 8.16
CA ASP A 34 0.94 -3.16 6.90
C ASP A 34 0.42 -4.47 6.30
N LEU A 35 0.19 -5.49 7.13
CA LEU A 35 -0.36 -6.77 6.70
C LEU A 35 -1.76 -6.65 6.08
N CYS A 36 -2.65 -5.85 6.67
CA CYS A 36 -3.98 -5.61 6.10
C CYS A 36 -3.91 -4.97 4.71
N PHE A 37 -2.97 -4.04 4.51
CA PHE A 37 -2.73 -3.41 3.22
C PHE A 37 -2.17 -4.39 2.19
N VAL A 38 -1.21 -5.24 2.59
CA VAL A 38 -0.69 -6.28 1.69
C VAL A 38 -1.78 -7.26 1.26
N ALA A 39 -2.64 -7.69 2.19
CA ALA A 39 -3.76 -8.57 1.86
C ALA A 39 -4.72 -7.92 0.83
N ALA A 40 -5.01 -6.63 0.98
CA ALA A 40 -5.85 -5.88 0.04
C ALA A 40 -5.20 -5.78 -1.36
N VAL A 41 -3.89 -5.51 -1.43
CA VAL A 41 -3.14 -5.47 -2.70
C VAL A 41 -3.11 -6.84 -3.36
N ALA A 42 -2.90 -7.91 -2.60
CA ALA A 42 -2.89 -9.28 -3.12
C ALA A 42 -4.24 -9.68 -3.72
N GLN A 43 -5.36 -9.30 -3.08
CA GLN A 43 -6.70 -9.49 -3.63
C GLN A 43 -6.88 -8.74 -4.95
N ALA A 44 -6.47 -7.46 -5.02
CA ALA A 44 -6.57 -6.68 -6.25
C ALA A 44 -5.75 -7.31 -7.39
N ALA A 45 -4.55 -7.82 -7.08
CA ALA A 45 -3.70 -8.50 -8.06
C ALA A 45 -4.30 -9.82 -8.57
N ALA A 46 -4.95 -10.60 -7.69
CA ALA A 46 -5.64 -11.82 -8.08
C ALA A 46 -6.80 -11.55 -9.06
N HIS A 47 -7.57 -10.48 -8.84
CA HIS A 47 -8.64 -10.07 -9.76
C HIS A 47 -8.09 -9.57 -11.11
N LEU A 48 -6.97 -8.84 -11.11
CA LEU A 48 -6.28 -8.46 -12.35
C LEU A 48 -5.87 -9.69 -13.16
N HIS A 49 -5.26 -10.69 -12.52
CA HIS A 49 -4.87 -11.92 -13.18
C HIS A 49 -6.08 -12.61 -13.84
N HIS A 50 -7.21 -12.69 -13.14
CA HIS A 50 -8.42 -13.27 -13.71
C HIS A 50 -8.91 -12.51 -14.95
N ALA A 51 -8.92 -11.16 -14.90
CA ALA A 51 -9.32 -10.32 -16.03
C ALA A 51 -8.40 -10.49 -17.25
N VAL A 52 -7.09 -10.67 -17.04
CA VAL A 52 -6.11 -10.96 -18.10
C VAL A 52 -6.38 -12.32 -18.75
N VAL A 53 -6.65 -13.35 -17.94
CA VAL A 53 -6.94 -14.71 -18.44
C VAL A 53 -8.23 -14.77 -19.27
N VAL A 54 -9.23 -13.95 -18.95
CA VAL A 54 -10.52 -13.89 -19.67
C VAL A 54 -10.46 -12.92 -20.87
N GLY A 55 -9.30 -12.36 -21.20
CA GLY A 55 -9.10 -11.51 -22.39
C GLY A 55 -9.56 -10.06 -22.25
N HIS A 56 -9.90 -9.59 -21.04
CA HIS A 56 -10.39 -8.24 -20.76
C HIS A 56 -9.30 -7.33 -20.19
N VAL A 57 -8.13 -7.33 -20.83
CA VAL A 57 -6.90 -6.72 -20.29
C VAL A 57 -7.04 -5.22 -20.02
N GLY A 58 -7.57 -4.44 -20.97
CA GLY A 58 -7.65 -2.97 -20.81
C GLY A 58 -8.55 -2.51 -19.67
N ALA A 59 -9.73 -3.12 -19.54
CA ALA A 59 -10.66 -2.82 -18.44
C ALA A 59 -10.14 -3.32 -17.09
N GLY A 60 -9.53 -4.52 -17.07
CA GLY A 60 -8.92 -5.10 -15.87
C GLY A 60 -7.75 -4.28 -15.33
N VAL A 61 -6.84 -3.84 -16.21
CA VAL A 61 -5.71 -2.98 -15.83
C VAL A 61 -6.19 -1.65 -15.27
N THR A 62 -7.19 -1.02 -15.90
CA THR A 62 -7.73 0.26 -15.42
C THR A 62 -8.36 0.12 -14.03
N GLY A 63 -9.21 -0.90 -13.83
CA GLY A 63 -9.82 -1.17 -12.53
C GLY A 63 -8.78 -1.47 -11.45
N TYR A 64 -7.77 -2.28 -11.78
CA TYR A 64 -6.65 -2.56 -10.88
C TYR A 64 -5.90 -1.29 -10.48
N LEU A 65 -5.49 -0.44 -11.43
CA LEU A 65 -4.74 0.78 -11.12
C LEU A 65 -5.53 1.72 -10.22
N MET A 66 -6.85 1.80 -10.40
CA MET A 66 -7.70 2.62 -9.53
C MET A 66 -7.77 2.09 -8.10
N VAL A 67 -8.04 0.79 -7.94
CA VAL A 67 -8.12 0.14 -6.63
C VAL A 67 -6.76 0.17 -5.94
N PHE A 68 -5.69 -0.14 -6.68
CA PHE A 68 -4.32 -0.07 -6.22
C PHE A 68 -3.98 1.34 -5.74
N PHE A 69 -4.32 2.38 -6.51
CA PHE A 69 -4.10 3.76 -6.09
C PHE A 69 -4.84 4.08 -4.79
N ALA A 70 -6.11 3.69 -4.65
CA ALA A 70 -6.88 3.94 -3.43
C ALA A 70 -6.22 3.30 -2.20
N ILE A 71 -5.78 2.05 -2.32
CA ILE A 71 -5.09 1.30 -1.26
C ILE A 71 -3.72 1.95 -0.97
N TRP A 72 -2.89 2.10 -1.99
CA TRP A 72 -1.53 2.64 -1.84
C TRP A 72 -1.53 4.05 -1.27
N TRP A 73 -2.39 4.93 -1.78
CA TRP A 73 -2.46 6.32 -1.34
C TRP A 73 -2.96 6.43 0.11
N ALA A 74 -3.92 5.59 0.54
CA ALA A 74 -4.34 5.51 1.94
C ALA A 74 -3.15 5.17 2.85
N TRP A 75 -2.37 4.15 2.48
CA TRP A 75 -1.20 3.72 3.22
C TRP A 75 -0.10 4.79 3.27
N VAL A 76 0.15 5.50 2.16
CA VAL A 76 1.13 6.60 2.11
C VAL A 76 0.75 7.72 3.08
N ASN A 77 -0.53 8.12 3.12
CA ASN A 77 -0.99 9.20 4.00
C ASN A 77 -0.78 8.85 5.48
N PHE A 78 -1.15 7.63 5.88
CA PHE A 78 -0.95 7.17 7.25
C PHE A 78 0.53 7.06 7.61
N THR A 79 1.33 6.43 6.76
CA THR A 79 2.78 6.25 6.98
C THR A 79 3.49 7.60 7.11
N TRP A 80 3.09 8.59 6.30
CA TRP A 80 3.63 9.95 6.41
C TRP A 80 3.28 10.58 7.75
N PHE A 81 2.01 10.51 8.16
CA PHE A 81 1.57 11.05 9.44
C PHE A 81 2.29 10.39 10.62
N ALA A 82 2.31 9.05 10.66
CA ALA A 82 2.99 8.27 11.69
C ALA A 82 4.48 8.64 11.80
N SER A 83 5.15 8.84 10.67
CA SER A 83 6.57 9.23 10.65
C SER A 83 6.84 10.60 11.25
N ALA A 84 5.87 11.51 11.23
CA ALA A 84 6.01 12.86 11.75
C ALA A 84 5.54 12.99 13.22
N TYR A 85 4.49 12.27 13.63
CA TYR A 85 3.76 12.55 14.87
C TYR A 85 3.32 11.32 15.69
N ASP A 86 3.96 10.15 15.54
CA ASP A 86 3.69 8.98 16.41
C ASP A 86 4.04 9.27 17.88
N ASN A 87 3.01 9.49 18.70
CA ASN A 87 3.12 9.76 20.13
C ASN A 87 2.76 8.53 21.00
N ASP A 88 2.50 7.37 20.39
CA ASP A 88 2.17 6.09 21.04
C ASP A 88 1.13 6.22 22.17
N ASP A 89 0.14 7.11 21.99
CA ASP A 89 -0.88 7.41 22.98
C ASP A 89 -2.23 6.79 22.63
N VAL A 90 -3.17 6.77 23.58
CA VAL A 90 -4.47 6.09 23.40
C VAL A 90 -5.24 6.60 22.17
N PRO A 91 -5.35 7.92 21.92
CA PRO A 91 -6.01 8.42 20.71
C PRO A 91 -5.31 8.01 19.42
N TYR A 92 -3.97 7.96 19.39
CA TYR A 92 -3.23 7.46 18.22
C TYR A 92 -3.53 5.98 17.98
N ARG A 93 -3.47 5.14 19.03
CA ARG A 93 -3.77 3.71 18.93
C ARG A 93 -5.20 3.44 18.46
N LEU A 94 -6.18 4.18 18.98
CA LEU A 94 -7.57 4.09 18.55
C LEU A 94 -7.72 4.51 17.08
N ALA A 95 -7.08 5.60 16.67
CA ALA A 95 -7.08 6.03 15.27
C ALA A 95 -6.49 4.96 14.35
N THR A 96 -5.38 4.32 14.74
CA THR A 96 -4.80 3.22 13.95
C THR A 96 -5.73 2.00 13.90
N MET A 97 -6.47 1.67 14.97
CA MET A 97 -7.48 0.61 14.92
C MET A 97 -8.62 0.96 13.94
N VAL A 98 -9.06 2.23 13.91
CA VAL A 98 -10.05 2.71 12.93
C VAL A 98 -9.50 2.63 11.51
N GLU A 99 -8.21 2.95 11.32
CA GLU A 99 -7.55 2.81 10.03
C GLU A 99 -7.47 1.36 9.55
N ILE A 100 -7.11 0.43 10.44
CA ILE A 100 -7.13 -1.01 10.13
C ILE A 100 -8.55 -1.44 9.71
N ALA A 101 -9.58 -1.03 10.45
CA ALA A 101 -10.97 -1.33 10.08
C ALA A 101 -11.32 -0.76 8.69
N GLY A 102 -10.92 0.48 8.39
CA GLY A 102 -11.10 1.10 7.08
C GLY A 102 -10.39 0.34 5.96
N ALA A 103 -9.16 -0.12 6.18
CA ALA A 103 -8.40 -0.93 5.24
C ALA A 103 -9.09 -2.28 4.92
N LEU A 104 -9.64 -2.94 5.95
CA LEU A 104 -10.41 -4.17 5.77
C LEU A 104 -11.70 -3.93 4.97
N VAL A 105 -12.37 -2.79 5.17
CA VAL A 105 -13.54 -2.39 4.37
C VAL A 105 -13.15 -2.14 2.91
N ILE A 106 -12.01 -1.48 2.65
CA ILE A 106 -11.49 -1.32 1.28
C ILE A 106 -11.24 -2.69 0.64
N ALA A 107 -10.57 -3.61 1.35
CA ALA A 107 -10.32 -4.97 0.87
C ALA A 107 -11.62 -5.70 0.52
N ALA A 108 -12.63 -5.63 1.38
CA ALA A 108 -13.96 -6.22 1.14
C ALA A 108 -14.68 -5.59 -0.08
N GLY A 109 -14.35 -4.36 -0.44
CA GLY A 109 -14.87 -3.68 -1.62
C GLY A 109 -14.19 -4.07 -2.94
N VAL A 110 -13.00 -4.70 -2.89
CA VAL A 110 -12.23 -5.04 -4.09
C VAL A 110 -13.02 -5.90 -5.07
N PRO A 111 -13.66 -7.03 -4.69
CA PRO A 111 -14.37 -7.87 -5.65
C PRO A 111 -15.49 -7.11 -6.38
N ARG A 112 -16.26 -6.29 -5.65
CA ARG A 112 -17.37 -5.48 -6.20
C ARG A 112 -16.87 -4.44 -7.21
N ALA A 113 -15.71 -3.84 -6.94
CA ALA A 113 -15.11 -2.88 -7.85
C ALA A 113 -14.72 -3.51 -9.21
N PHE A 114 -14.31 -4.78 -9.21
CA PHE A 114 -13.97 -5.51 -10.44
C PHE A 114 -15.20 -6.10 -11.16
N GLU A 115 -16.21 -6.59 -10.43
CA GLU A 115 -17.38 -7.25 -11.01
C GLU A 115 -18.44 -6.27 -11.52
N SER A 116 -18.76 -5.24 -10.74
CA SER A 116 -19.88 -4.33 -11.02
C SER A 116 -19.46 -2.86 -11.15
N ARG A 117 -18.15 -2.56 -11.11
CA ARG A 117 -17.61 -1.18 -11.02
C ARG A 117 -18.21 -0.40 -9.85
N ASP A 118 -18.63 -1.11 -8.80
CA ASP A 118 -19.17 -0.53 -7.58
C ASP A 118 -18.02 -0.20 -6.63
N PHE A 119 -17.66 1.08 -6.58
CA PHE A 119 -16.60 1.60 -5.72
C PHE A 119 -17.13 2.14 -4.38
N VAL A 120 -18.42 1.97 -4.05
CA VAL A 120 -19.03 2.57 -2.85
C VAL A 120 -18.39 2.01 -1.58
N VAL A 121 -18.17 0.69 -1.51
CA VAL A 121 -17.55 0.06 -0.35
C VAL A 121 -16.11 0.54 -0.16
N ILE A 122 -15.36 0.69 -1.26
CA ILE A 122 -14.00 1.25 -1.23
C ILE A 122 -14.04 2.70 -0.73
N LEU A 123 -14.96 3.53 -1.24
CA LEU A 123 -15.12 4.91 -0.79
C LEU A 123 -15.45 4.98 0.71
N LEU A 124 -16.32 4.11 1.22
CA LEU A 124 -16.67 4.07 2.64
C LEU A 124 -15.47 3.68 3.52
N GLY A 125 -14.72 2.65 3.14
CA GLY A 125 -13.49 2.27 3.86
C GLY A 125 -12.47 3.41 3.84
N TYR A 126 -12.30 4.05 2.69
CA TYR A 126 -11.44 5.20 2.52
C TYR A 126 -11.90 6.42 3.35
N ALA A 127 -13.21 6.65 3.46
CA ALA A 127 -13.80 7.68 4.32
C ALA A 127 -13.46 7.44 5.79
N VAL A 128 -13.62 6.20 6.27
CA VAL A 128 -13.32 5.81 7.66
C VAL A 128 -11.87 6.11 7.99
N MET A 129 -10.94 5.70 7.12
CA MET A 129 -9.52 6.02 7.27
C MET A 129 -9.29 7.53 7.28
N ARG A 130 -9.92 8.26 6.35
CA ARG A 130 -9.73 9.70 6.23
C ARG A 130 -10.22 10.47 7.45
N LEU A 131 -11.32 10.04 8.06
CA LEU A 131 -11.84 10.64 9.29
C LEU A 131 -10.86 10.48 10.46
N ALA A 132 -10.22 9.31 10.58
CA ALA A 132 -9.19 9.09 11.59
C ALA A 132 -7.99 10.03 11.37
N LEU A 133 -7.45 10.07 10.14
CA LEU A 133 -6.32 10.90 9.78
C LEU A 133 -6.61 12.40 9.93
N VAL A 134 -7.78 12.87 9.47
CA VAL A 134 -8.20 14.27 9.63
C VAL A 134 -8.35 14.62 11.12
N GLY A 135 -8.92 13.72 11.93
CA GLY A 135 -9.01 13.89 13.37
C GLY A 135 -7.62 14.06 14.03
N GLN A 136 -6.63 13.29 13.58
CA GLN A 136 -5.25 13.44 14.03
C GLN A 136 -4.63 14.78 13.60
N TRP A 137 -4.85 15.24 12.35
CA TRP A 137 -4.38 16.56 11.91
C TRP A 137 -5.05 17.73 12.65
N VAL A 138 -6.34 17.63 12.96
CA VAL A 138 -7.04 18.61 13.82
C VAL A 138 -6.38 18.67 15.20
N ARG A 139 -6.04 17.51 15.76
CA ARG A 139 -5.33 17.42 17.03
C ARG A 139 -3.95 18.09 16.97
N VAL A 140 -3.17 17.85 15.92
CA VAL A 140 -1.89 18.54 15.67
C VAL A 140 -2.10 20.06 15.60
N ALA A 141 -3.15 20.52 14.91
CA ALA A 141 -3.45 21.96 14.79
C ALA A 141 -3.79 22.63 16.13
N VAL A 142 -4.34 21.88 17.09
CA VAL A 142 -4.68 22.36 18.44
C VAL A 142 -3.47 22.30 19.36
N GLU A 143 -2.72 21.19 19.35
CA GLU A 143 -1.66 20.91 20.33
C GLU A 143 -0.29 21.50 19.92
N VAL A 144 -0.06 21.79 18.64
CA VAL A 144 1.23 22.28 18.14
C VAL A 144 1.07 23.60 17.34
N PRO A 145 1.03 24.76 18.02
CA PRO A 145 0.79 26.06 17.38
C PRO A 145 1.77 26.39 16.24
N ALA A 146 3.02 25.93 16.34
CA ALA A 146 4.08 26.18 15.35
C ALA A 146 3.77 25.62 13.95
N VAL A 147 3.01 24.52 13.85
CA VAL A 147 2.64 23.87 12.58
C VAL A 147 1.15 23.96 12.27
N ARG A 148 0.40 24.79 13.03
CA ARG A 148 -1.06 24.89 12.94
C ARG A 148 -1.55 25.23 11.54
N ALA A 149 -0.87 26.14 10.84
CA ALA A 149 -1.24 26.51 9.48
C ALA A 149 -1.10 25.34 8.50
N THR A 150 -0.02 24.57 8.59
CA THR A 150 0.21 23.35 7.78
C THR A 150 -0.83 22.28 8.10
N ALA A 151 -1.10 22.04 9.39
CA ALA A 151 -2.09 21.05 9.83
C ALA A 151 -3.50 21.38 9.34
N LEU A 152 -3.94 22.65 9.43
CA LEU A 152 -5.24 23.07 8.91
C LEU A 152 -5.34 22.97 7.38
N ARG A 153 -4.24 23.17 6.64
CA ARG A 153 -4.22 22.91 5.19
C ARG A 153 -4.35 21.42 4.88
N PHE A 154 -3.71 20.53 5.64
CA PHE A 154 -3.94 19.09 5.50
C PHE A 154 -5.40 18.72 5.74
N VAL A 155 -6.00 19.22 6.83
CA VAL A 155 -7.43 19.02 7.12
C VAL A 155 -8.29 19.47 5.93
N ALA A 156 -8.11 20.70 5.46
CA ALA A 156 -8.89 21.25 4.36
C ALA A 156 -8.69 20.46 3.05
N GLY A 157 -7.44 20.18 2.67
CA GLY A 157 -7.11 19.49 1.43
C GLY A 157 -7.65 18.05 1.39
N LEU A 158 -7.45 17.30 2.47
CA LEU A 158 -7.94 15.93 2.61
C LEU A 158 -9.47 15.87 2.61
N SER A 159 -10.14 16.79 3.33
CA SER A 159 -11.60 16.86 3.34
C SER A 159 -12.18 17.25 1.98
N VAL A 160 -11.57 18.22 1.27
CA VAL A 160 -12.02 18.61 -0.08
C VAL A 160 -11.86 17.46 -1.06
N CYS A 161 -10.73 16.73 -1.04
CA CYS A 161 -10.55 15.58 -1.90
C CYS A 161 -11.56 14.47 -1.59
N MET A 162 -11.86 14.23 -0.30
CA MET A 162 -12.86 13.25 0.10
C MET A 162 -14.26 13.60 -0.44
N VAL A 163 -14.66 14.87 -0.36
CA VAL A 163 -15.92 15.35 -0.96
C VAL A 163 -15.87 15.20 -2.48
N GLY A 164 -14.75 15.52 -3.12
CA GLY A 164 -14.57 15.34 -4.56
C GLY A 164 -14.77 13.89 -5.01
N TRP A 165 -14.21 12.92 -4.29
CA TRP A 165 -14.43 11.50 -4.55
C TRP A 165 -15.91 11.10 -4.36
N ALA A 166 -16.53 11.56 -3.27
CA ALA A 166 -17.95 11.28 -3.03
C ALA A 166 -18.84 11.83 -4.15
N VAL A 167 -18.60 13.08 -4.59
CA VAL A 167 -19.33 13.72 -5.70
C VAL A 167 -19.11 12.98 -7.01
N LEU A 168 -17.89 12.50 -7.29
CA LEU A 168 -17.59 11.72 -8.49
C LEU A 168 -18.41 10.42 -8.52
N LEU A 169 -18.53 9.74 -7.38
CA LEU A 169 -19.30 8.49 -7.25
C LEU A 169 -20.83 8.68 -7.26
N LEU A 170 -21.35 9.90 -7.05
CA LEU A 170 -22.79 10.18 -7.22
C LEU A 170 -23.21 10.11 -8.70
N ARG A 171 -22.27 10.18 -9.64
CA ARG A 171 -22.53 10.02 -11.06
C ARG A 171 -22.43 8.53 -11.44
N PRO A 172 -23.44 7.95 -12.14
CA PRO A 172 -23.40 6.57 -12.59
C PRO A 172 -22.19 6.27 -13.48
N GLU A 173 -21.81 7.26 -14.30
CA GLU A 173 -20.64 7.22 -15.16
C GLU A 173 -19.84 8.50 -14.96
N TRP A 174 -18.52 8.33 -14.90
CA TRP A 174 -17.58 9.43 -14.84
C TRP A 174 -16.42 9.14 -15.80
N PRO A 175 -15.88 10.17 -16.46
CA PRO A 175 -14.85 9.98 -17.46
C PRO A 175 -13.51 9.67 -16.80
N ALA A 176 -12.66 8.87 -17.46
CA ALA A 176 -11.36 8.46 -16.91
C ALA A 176 -10.45 9.65 -16.54
N TRP A 177 -10.56 10.78 -17.23
CA TRP A 177 -9.80 11.99 -16.90
C TRP A 177 -10.19 12.57 -15.52
N ALA A 178 -11.44 12.39 -15.07
CA ALA A 178 -11.87 12.88 -13.76
C ALA A 178 -11.16 12.15 -12.62
N PHE A 179 -10.92 10.84 -12.78
CA PHE A 179 -10.08 10.07 -11.86
C PHE A 179 -8.65 10.65 -11.82
N VAL A 180 -8.05 10.94 -12.98
CA VAL A 180 -6.70 11.51 -13.04
C VAL A 180 -6.63 12.89 -12.38
N VAL A 181 -7.65 13.74 -12.56
CA VAL A 181 -7.74 15.04 -11.89
C VAL A 181 -7.82 14.86 -10.37
N MET A 182 -8.62 13.91 -9.89
CA MET A 182 -8.71 13.63 -8.45
C MET A 182 -7.40 13.09 -7.88
N VAL A 183 -6.71 12.20 -8.60
CA VAL A 183 -5.36 11.73 -8.23
C VAL A 183 -4.39 12.90 -8.15
N ALA A 184 -4.39 13.80 -9.14
CA ALA A 184 -3.52 14.97 -9.12
C ALA A 184 -3.85 15.91 -7.95
N ALA A 185 -5.13 16.08 -7.62
CA ALA A 185 -5.56 16.87 -6.47
C ALA A 185 -5.04 16.27 -5.16
N GLU A 186 -5.18 14.95 -4.97
CA GLU A 186 -4.64 14.23 -3.81
C GLU A 186 -3.12 14.43 -3.67
N LEU A 187 -2.37 14.21 -4.75
CA LEU A 187 -0.91 14.39 -4.78
C LEU A 187 -0.50 15.84 -4.52
N ALA A 188 -1.35 16.82 -4.85
CA ALA A 188 -1.09 18.23 -4.61
C ALA A 188 -1.32 18.65 -3.15
N VAL A 189 -2.14 17.91 -2.37
CA VAL A 189 -2.46 18.27 -0.98
C VAL A 189 -1.20 18.41 -0.11
N PRO A 190 -0.29 17.41 -0.04
CA PRO A 190 0.91 17.55 0.77
C PRO A 190 1.82 18.69 0.30
N VAL A 191 1.99 18.83 -1.02
CA VAL A 191 2.82 19.90 -1.63
C VAL A 191 2.27 21.29 -1.28
N TRP A 192 0.95 21.45 -1.27
CA TRP A 192 0.30 22.70 -0.91
C TRP A 192 0.31 22.97 0.60
N ALA A 193 0.09 21.94 1.42
CA ALA A 193 0.08 22.04 2.86
C ALA A 193 1.46 22.45 3.40
N GLU A 194 2.53 21.80 2.95
CA GLU A 194 3.90 22.07 3.41
C GLU A 194 4.43 23.46 3.03
N ARG A 195 3.82 24.15 2.05
CA ARG A 195 4.15 25.56 1.75
C ARG A 195 3.87 26.52 2.90
N ALA A 196 3.09 26.12 3.92
CA ALA A 196 2.81 26.94 5.10
C ALA A 196 3.89 26.85 6.18
N GLY A 197 4.79 25.87 6.06
CA GLY A 197 5.76 25.50 7.07
C GLY A 197 6.07 24.02 6.94
N ARG A 198 7.36 23.67 6.81
CA ARG A 198 7.79 22.28 6.65
C ARG A 198 7.56 21.53 7.96
N THR A 199 6.86 20.40 7.88
CA THR A 199 6.81 19.45 8.99
C THR A 199 8.19 18.80 9.13
N SER A 200 8.58 18.43 10.36
CA SER A 200 9.85 17.75 10.64
C SER A 200 9.77 16.26 10.29
N TRP A 201 9.42 15.95 9.04
CA TRP A 201 9.32 14.57 8.56
C TRP A 201 10.71 13.97 8.31
N HIS A 202 10.92 12.73 8.77
CA HIS A 202 12.21 12.04 8.75
C HIS A 202 12.24 10.93 7.68
N PRO A 203 13.12 11.03 6.65
CA PRO A 203 13.18 10.05 5.56
C PRO A 203 13.54 8.62 5.98
N GLY A 204 14.27 8.46 7.10
CA GLY A 204 14.78 7.16 7.57
C GLY A 204 13.69 6.20 8.04
N HIS A 205 12.68 6.67 8.77
CA HIS A 205 11.57 5.83 9.23
C HIS A 205 10.63 5.42 8.10
N VAL A 206 10.45 6.31 7.12
CA VAL A 206 9.70 5.95 5.92
C VAL A 206 10.43 4.87 5.15
N ALA A 207 11.76 4.96 4.98
CA ALA A 207 12.55 3.89 4.36
C ALA A 207 12.42 2.55 5.11
N GLU A 208 12.38 2.55 6.44
CA GLU A 208 12.15 1.35 7.26
C GLU A 208 10.77 0.74 7.01
N ARG A 209 9.70 1.55 7.00
CA ARG A 209 8.33 1.07 6.73
C ARG A 209 8.14 0.61 5.28
N TYR A 210 8.74 1.29 4.31
CA TYR A 210 8.78 0.80 2.92
C TYR A 210 9.52 -0.53 2.82
N GLY A 211 10.61 -0.71 3.58
CA GLY A 211 11.34 -1.98 3.65
C GLY A 211 10.51 -3.11 4.23
N LEU A 212 9.84 -2.88 5.36
CA LEU A 212 8.94 -3.84 6.00
C LEU A 212 7.74 -4.18 5.11
N PHE A 213 7.08 -3.17 4.53
CA PHE A 213 6.00 -3.37 3.58
C PHE A 213 6.45 -4.20 2.38
N THR A 214 7.62 -3.89 1.80
CA THR A 214 8.20 -4.65 0.68
C THR A 214 8.46 -6.11 1.06
N LEU A 215 8.98 -6.36 2.26
CA LEU A 215 9.20 -7.72 2.77
C LEU A 215 7.89 -8.50 2.93
N ILE A 216 6.83 -7.87 3.45
CA ILE A 216 5.52 -8.52 3.61
C ILE A 216 4.90 -8.80 2.24
N VAL A 217 4.95 -7.86 1.29
CA VAL A 217 4.48 -8.06 -0.09
C VAL A 217 5.24 -9.22 -0.76
N LEU A 218 6.56 -9.27 -0.58
CA LEU A 218 7.38 -10.37 -1.11
C LEU A 218 6.97 -11.72 -0.47
N GLY A 219 6.71 -11.74 0.83
CA GLY A 219 6.20 -12.92 1.54
C GLY A 219 4.88 -13.42 0.97
N GLU A 220 3.93 -12.53 0.72
CA GLU A 220 2.64 -12.86 0.11
C GLU A 220 2.80 -13.39 -1.33
N ALA A 221 3.69 -12.79 -2.12
CA ALA A 221 4.01 -13.27 -3.46
C ALA A 221 4.62 -14.69 -3.45
N ILE A 222 5.50 -14.98 -2.48
CA ILE A 222 6.09 -16.31 -2.29
C ILE A 222 5.02 -17.34 -1.88
N LEU A 223 4.09 -16.98 -1.00
CA LEU A 223 2.97 -17.83 -0.61
C LEU A 223 2.08 -18.15 -1.82
N ALA A 224 1.71 -17.13 -2.59
CA ALA A 224 0.93 -17.30 -3.82
C ALA A 224 1.64 -18.21 -4.85
N ALA A 225 2.94 -18.02 -5.06
CA ALA A 225 3.75 -18.87 -5.93
C ALA A 225 3.80 -20.33 -5.43
N THR A 226 3.91 -20.53 -4.12
CA THR A 226 3.93 -21.86 -3.49
C THR A 226 2.60 -22.57 -3.70
N VAL A 227 1.47 -21.90 -3.46
CA VAL A 227 0.12 -22.43 -3.72
C VAL A 227 -0.07 -22.76 -5.20
N ALA A 228 0.43 -21.91 -6.11
CA ALA A 228 0.38 -22.17 -7.54
C ALA A 228 1.16 -23.43 -7.94
N VAL A 229 2.37 -23.63 -7.37
CA VAL A 229 3.18 -24.83 -7.59
C VAL A 229 2.51 -26.08 -7.02
N GLN A 230 1.97 -26.01 -5.80
CA GLN A 230 1.20 -27.11 -5.18
C GLN A 230 0.02 -27.51 -6.08
N THR A 231 -0.77 -26.53 -6.52
CA THR A 231 -1.91 -26.75 -7.42
C THR A 231 -1.46 -27.39 -8.72
N ALA A 232 -0.35 -26.96 -9.31
CA ALA A 232 0.19 -27.55 -10.53
C ALA A 232 0.68 -29.00 -10.34
N ILE A 233 1.23 -29.35 -9.17
CA ILE A 233 1.64 -30.73 -8.83
C ILE A 233 0.42 -31.62 -8.60
N ASP A 234 -0.57 -31.16 -7.84
CA ASP A 234 -1.78 -31.94 -7.56
C ASP A 234 -2.63 -32.12 -8.82
N SER A 235 -2.67 -31.11 -9.70
CA SER A 235 -3.24 -31.24 -11.05
C SER A 235 -2.55 -32.34 -11.86
N ARG A 236 -1.22 -32.50 -11.73
CA ARG A 236 -0.47 -33.59 -12.37
C ARG A 236 -0.70 -34.94 -11.71
N ARG A 237 -0.95 -35.01 -10.40
CA ARG A 237 -1.31 -36.26 -9.69
C ARG A 237 -2.71 -36.74 -10.07
N MET A 238 -3.68 -35.82 -10.13
CA MET A 238 -5.03 -36.10 -10.63
C MET A 238 -5.01 -36.47 -12.11
N ALA A 239 -4.22 -35.76 -12.92
CA ALA A 239 -3.97 -36.17 -14.30
C ALA A 239 -3.26 -37.52 -14.34
N GLY A 240 -2.36 -37.86 -13.40
CA GLY A 240 -1.73 -39.18 -13.21
C GLY A 240 -2.73 -40.32 -13.04
N GLY A 241 -3.79 -40.09 -12.26
CA GLY A 241 -4.92 -41.02 -12.14
C GLY A 241 -5.78 -41.11 -13.40
N LEU A 242 -5.86 -40.02 -14.18
CA LEU A 242 -6.58 -39.97 -15.47
C LEU A 242 -5.69 -40.33 -16.70
N TYR A 243 -4.37 -40.44 -16.51
CA TYR A 243 -3.36 -40.76 -17.54
C TYR A 243 -3.36 -42.25 -17.89
N VAL A 244 -4.17 -43.06 -17.21
CA VAL A 244 -4.57 -44.38 -17.72
C VAL A 244 -5.47 -44.26 -18.96
N THR A 245 -6.13 -43.11 -19.24
CA THR A 245 -7.22 -43.10 -20.22
C THR A 245 -7.07 -42.21 -21.46
N ARG A 246 -6.19 -41.20 -21.57
CA ARG A 246 -6.07 -40.49 -22.87
C ARG A 246 -4.77 -39.71 -23.10
N ARG A 247 -3.82 -40.38 -23.75
CA ARG A 247 -2.55 -39.87 -24.27
C ARG A 247 -2.83 -39.00 -25.50
N GLY A 248 -2.48 -37.70 -25.49
CA GLY A 248 -2.39 -36.92 -26.74
C GLY A 248 -2.51 -35.39 -26.67
N ARG A 249 -3.07 -34.78 -25.61
CA ARG A 249 -3.32 -33.30 -25.61
C ARG A 249 -2.58 -32.49 -24.54
N ALA A 250 -1.94 -33.14 -23.57
CA ALA A 250 -1.34 -32.45 -22.42
C ALA A 250 0.13 -32.04 -22.63
N ALA A 251 0.85 -32.67 -23.56
CA ALA A 251 2.25 -32.38 -23.84
C ALA A 251 2.45 -31.03 -24.56
N ASP A 252 1.44 -30.55 -25.28
CA ASP A 252 1.51 -29.27 -26.00
C ASP A 252 1.30 -28.08 -25.05
N ARG A 253 0.37 -28.21 -24.10
CA ARG A 253 0.06 -27.15 -23.13
C ARG A 253 1.20 -26.88 -22.14
N VAL A 254 2.02 -27.90 -21.83
CA VAL A 254 3.22 -27.74 -20.98
C VAL A 254 4.35 -27.06 -21.74
N ARG A 255 4.49 -27.28 -23.05
CA ARG A 255 5.46 -26.57 -23.88
C ARG A 255 5.14 -25.08 -23.98
N ASP A 256 3.86 -24.72 -24.07
CA ASP A 256 3.43 -23.31 -24.12
C ASP A 256 3.76 -22.55 -22.83
N VAL A 257 3.53 -23.17 -21.66
CA VAL A 257 3.85 -22.54 -20.36
C VAL A 257 5.36 -22.37 -20.17
N VAL A 258 6.15 -23.38 -20.56
CA VAL A 258 7.63 -23.29 -20.50
C VAL A 258 8.15 -22.23 -21.49
N ALA A 259 7.53 -22.08 -22.66
CA ALA A 259 7.88 -21.04 -23.63
C ALA A 259 7.59 -19.63 -23.10
N VAL A 260 6.44 -19.43 -22.45
CA VAL A 260 6.06 -18.14 -21.83
C VAL A 260 7.02 -17.76 -20.69
N LEU A 261 7.40 -18.72 -19.84
CA LEU A 261 8.37 -18.48 -18.77
C LEU A 261 9.77 -18.18 -19.33
N ARG A 262 10.19 -18.85 -20.40
CA ARG A 262 11.47 -18.60 -21.05
C ARG A 262 11.52 -17.22 -21.71
N GLN A 263 10.41 -16.78 -22.29
CA GLN A 263 10.28 -15.46 -22.91
C GLN A 263 10.30 -14.34 -21.86
N ALA A 264 9.66 -14.54 -20.70
CA ALA A 264 9.73 -13.61 -19.58
C ALA A 264 11.16 -13.47 -19.01
N CYS A 265 11.94 -14.54 -18.96
CA CYS A 265 13.33 -14.49 -18.48
C CYS A 265 14.33 -13.92 -19.51
N SER A 266 14.02 -13.96 -20.81
CA SER A 266 14.93 -13.49 -21.87
C SER A 266 15.03 -11.97 -22.01
N GLY A 267 14.16 -11.21 -21.34
CA GLY A 267 14.14 -9.73 -21.39
C GLY A 267 15.01 -9.01 -20.37
N VAL A 268 15.76 -9.73 -19.53
CA VAL A 268 16.67 -9.15 -18.54
C VAL A 268 18.03 -8.91 -19.19
N PRO A 269 18.50 -7.65 -19.39
CA PRO A 269 19.83 -7.39 -19.90
C PRO A 269 20.86 -7.90 -18.89
N GLU A 270 21.77 -8.74 -19.38
CA GLU A 270 22.92 -9.24 -18.63
C GLU A 270 23.80 -8.04 -18.24
N LEU A 271 23.84 -7.70 -16.95
CA LEU A 271 24.79 -6.74 -16.40
C LEU A 271 26.20 -7.28 -16.64
N GLN A 272 26.88 -6.78 -17.67
CA GLN A 272 28.30 -7.05 -17.87
C GLN A 272 29.08 -6.57 -16.64
N PRO A 273 29.90 -7.42 -16.00
CA PRO A 273 30.79 -6.98 -14.94
C PRO A 273 31.91 -6.15 -15.58
N GLY A 274 31.68 -4.85 -15.70
CA GLY A 274 32.72 -3.87 -16.05
C GLY A 274 33.77 -3.86 -14.94
N GLY A 275 34.94 -4.43 -15.23
CA GLY A 275 36.10 -4.39 -14.35
C GLY A 275 36.60 -2.96 -14.16
N VAL A 276 36.24 -2.33 -13.06
CA VAL A 276 36.92 -1.13 -12.54
C VAL A 276 38.21 -1.61 -11.87
N ARG A 277 39.29 -1.64 -12.65
CA ARG A 277 40.64 -1.88 -12.16
C ARG A 277 41.11 -0.60 -11.45
N LEU A 278 41.00 -0.57 -10.13
CA LEU A 278 41.60 0.47 -9.28
C LEU A 278 43.13 0.33 -9.34
N GLU A 279 43.78 1.15 -10.17
CA GLU A 279 45.23 1.33 -10.11
C GLU A 279 45.59 2.14 -8.86
N LEU A 280 46.06 1.43 -7.83
CA LEU A 280 46.73 2.03 -6.68
C LEU A 280 48.12 2.51 -7.13
N ARG A 281 48.27 3.83 -7.31
CA ARG A 281 49.55 4.49 -7.52
C ARG A 281 50.31 4.53 -6.18
N PRO A 282 51.52 3.96 -6.06
CA PRO A 282 52.33 4.13 -4.86
C PRO A 282 52.88 5.56 -4.82
N THR A 283 52.66 6.23 -3.69
CA THR A 283 53.28 7.50 -3.32
C THR A 283 54.77 7.27 -2.99
N THR A 284 55.64 7.89 -3.77
CA THR A 284 56.97 8.35 -3.34
C THR A 284 56.96 9.86 -3.38
#